data_AF-A0A1U9ZXB3-F1
#
_entry.id   AF-A0A1U9ZXB3-F1
#
_cell.length_a   1.000
_cell.length_b   1.000
_cell.length_c   1.000
_cell.angle_alpha   90.00
_cell.angle_beta   90.00
_cell.angle_gamma   90.00
#
_symmetry.space_group_name_H-M   'P 1'
#
loop_
_entity.id
_entity.type
_entity.pdbx_description
1 polymer ?
#
loop_
_entity_poly.entity_id
_entity_poly.type
_entity_poly.pdbx_seq_one_letter_code
_entity_poly.pdbx_strand_id
1 'polypeptide(L)'
;MAVIAVLAALCACGPSGAGPVPAAAGTETIVLRRADQPQAHRSTLERLKREAAASGRPLEEVVKRYAARVAATSSPRPTDFEGYDPAATDPDVVIDGIPYAELVDLGAVARAEGISYEEAIDRFGSQSSNSRVIDELNAEFPDEISGIRYVDDQRGLRIGFKGPIPARALELARTLPMEVTLVGRKGFSAAELREAQDTVVSWLRSRPEVATMMAHSDEETGQVKVTVQPKVMPDDAAEFTRGLQLPDLGNPRISVEVTLSAEPVAVRQQ
;
A
#
# COMPACT_ATOMS: atom_id res chain seq x y z
N MET A 1 -60.55 -29.19 30.18
CA MET A 1 -59.09 -29.42 30.16
C MET A 1 -58.73 -29.86 28.76
N ALA A 2 -58.30 -28.91 27.91
CA ALA A 2 -57.94 -29.15 26.52
C ALA A 2 -56.54 -28.57 26.29
N VAL A 3 -55.65 -29.41 25.77
CA VAL A 3 -54.24 -29.14 25.48
C VAL A 3 -54.16 -28.43 24.13
N ILE A 4 -53.50 -27.27 24.08
CA ILE A 4 -53.07 -26.64 22.82
C ILE A 4 -51.56 -26.51 22.88
N ALA A 5 -50.89 -27.31 22.05
CA ALA A 5 -49.48 -27.19 21.74
C ALA A 5 -49.31 -26.11 20.66
N VAL A 6 -48.46 -25.11 20.92
CA VAL A 6 -47.98 -24.18 19.89
C VAL A 6 -46.49 -24.43 19.71
N LEU A 7 -46.15 -25.08 18.60
CA LEU A 7 -44.80 -25.08 18.03
C LEU A 7 -44.54 -23.70 17.41
N ALA A 8 -43.58 -22.97 17.96
CA ALA A 8 -42.97 -21.83 17.28
C ALA A 8 -41.50 -22.18 17.00
N ALA A 9 -41.24 -22.63 15.78
CA ALA A 9 -39.91 -22.66 15.20
C ALA A 9 -39.51 -21.23 14.86
N LEU A 10 -38.49 -20.70 15.54
CA LEU A 10 -37.86 -19.44 15.18
C LEU A 10 -36.46 -19.74 14.65
N CYS A 11 -36.33 -19.54 13.35
CA CYS A 11 -35.09 -19.57 12.59
C CYS A 11 -34.03 -18.65 13.23
N ALA A 12 -32.87 -19.22 13.51
CA ALA A 12 -31.65 -18.50 13.73
C ALA A 12 -31.16 -17.92 12.39
N CYS A 13 -31.49 -16.66 12.12
CA CYS A 13 -30.75 -15.84 11.15
C CYS A 13 -29.77 -14.99 11.94
N GLY A 14 -28.52 -15.46 12.05
CA GLY A 14 -27.42 -14.64 12.54
C GLY A 14 -27.14 -13.53 11.52
N PRO A 15 -26.93 -12.27 11.94
CA PRO A 15 -26.43 -11.25 11.05
C PRO A 15 -24.97 -11.57 10.71
N SER A 16 -24.67 -11.71 9.42
CA SER A 16 -23.32 -11.62 8.88
C SER A 16 -22.73 -10.26 9.26
N GLY A 17 -22.02 -10.24 10.39
CA GLY A 17 -21.21 -9.11 10.79
C GLY A 17 -20.00 -9.05 9.86
N ALA A 18 -20.00 -8.07 8.95
CA ALA A 18 -18.75 -7.44 8.57
C ALA A 18 -18.09 -6.99 9.87
N GLY A 19 -17.05 -7.72 10.28
CA GLY A 19 -16.30 -7.39 11.49
C GLY A 19 -15.82 -5.94 11.42
N PRO A 20 -15.75 -5.24 12.57
CA PRO A 20 -15.16 -3.90 12.60
C PRO A 20 -13.75 -3.98 12.00
N VAL A 21 -13.45 -3.10 11.04
CA VAL A 21 -12.09 -2.87 10.57
C VAL A 21 -11.25 -2.61 11.84
N PRO A 22 -10.20 -3.41 12.11
CA PRO A 22 -9.42 -3.23 13.32
C PRO A 22 -8.89 -1.79 13.34
N ALA A 23 -9.19 -1.06 14.42
CA ALA A 23 -8.72 0.29 14.61
C ALA A 23 -7.19 0.29 14.61
N ALA A 24 -6.58 1.28 13.93
CA ALA A 24 -5.13 1.45 13.92
C ALA A 24 -4.58 1.43 15.35
N ALA A 25 -3.44 0.79 15.59
CA ALA A 25 -2.91 0.57 16.94
C ALA A 25 -2.45 1.85 17.69
N GLY A 26 -2.73 3.04 17.16
CA GLY A 26 -2.30 4.33 17.71
C GLY A 26 -3.36 5.05 18.53
N THR A 27 -2.90 5.98 19.36
CA THR A 27 -3.78 6.83 20.20
C THR A 27 -3.72 8.30 19.83
N GLU A 28 -2.84 8.67 18.90
CA GLU A 28 -2.67 10.02 18.39
C GLU A 28 -2.89 10.00 16.88
N THR A 29 -3.77 10.86 16.37
CA THR A 29 -4.06 10.92 14.93
C THR A 29 -4.11 12.37 14.47
N ILE A 30 -3.38 12.66 13.40
CA ILE A 30 -3.44 13.94 12.67
C ILE A 30 -3.85 13.64 11.23
N VAL A 31 -4.91 14.30 10.75
CA VAL A 31 -5.36 14.20 9.35
C VAL A 31 -5.05 15.50 8.63
N LEU A 32 -4.17 15.42 7.64
CA LEU A 32 -3.92 16.48 6.67
C LEU A 32 -4.89 16.31 5.50
N ARG A 33 -6.02 17.00 5.57
CA ARG A 33 -7.10 16.86 4.59
C ARG A 33 -6.63 17.26 3.21
N ARG A 34 -7.17 16.59 2.18
CA ARG A 34 -6.83 16.90 0.78
C ARG A 34 -6.97 18.38 0.41
N ALA A 35 -7.98 19.07 0.95
CA ALA A 35 -8.30 20.47 0.65
C ALA A 35 -7.24 21.46 1.17
N ASP A 36 -6.52 21.10 2.23
CA ASP A 36 -5.50 21.94 2.86
C ASP A 36 -4.08 21.64 2.35
N GLN A 37 -3.97 20.61 1.50
CA GLN A 37 -2.72 20.11 0.94
C GLN A 37 -2.43 20.76 -0.43
N PRO A 38 -1.15 20.84 -0.83
CA PRO A 38 -0.80 21.42 -2.13
C PRO A 38 -1.52 20.70 -3.27
N GLN A 39 -1.95 21.47 -4.26
CA GLN A 39 -2.48 20.90 -5.49
C GLN A 39 -1.30 20.61 -6.42
N ALA A 40 -1.32 19.46 -7.09
CA ALA A 40 -0.36 19.19 -8.16
C ALA A 40 -0.57 20.25 -9.24
N HIS A 41 0.46 21.04 -9.54
CA HIS A 41 0.35 22.14 -10.50
C HIS A 41 0.44 21.60 -11.94
N ARG A 42 -0.71 21.22 -12.50
CA ARG A 42 -0.83 20.52 -13.80
C ARG A 42 -1.30 21.42 -14.94
N SER A 43 -0.73 22.61 -15.06
CA SER A 43 -1.22 23.63 -15.99
C SER A 43 -1.13 23.21 -17.47
N THR A 44 -0.08 22.47 -17.85
CA THR A 44 0.11 21.96 -19.21
C THR A 44 -0.87 20.84 -19.51
N LEU A 45 -0.99 19.85 -18.63
CA LEU A 45 -1.92 18.73 -18.77
C LEU A 45 -3.37 19.21 -18.82
N GLU A 46 -3.76 20.20 -18.01
CA GLU A 46 -5.08 20.81 -18.07
C GLU A 46 -5.34 21.52 -19.41
N ARG A 47 -4.33 22.16 -19.99
CA ARG A 47 -4.42 22.73 -21.34
C ARG A 47 -4.59 21.62 -22.39
N LEU A 48 -3.81 20.54 -22.29
CA LEU A 48 -3.87 19.42 -23.24
C LEU A 48 -5.20 18.66 -23.14
N LYS A 49 -5.79 18.56 -21.94
CA LYS A 49 -7.15 18.03 -21.72
C LYS A 49 -8.21 18.85 -22.42
N ARG A 50 -8.14 20.18 -22.32
CA ARG A 50 -9.04 21.08 -23.08
C ARG A 50 -8.86 20.93 -24.59
N GLU A 51 -7.62 20.79 -25.07
CA GLU A 51 -7.32 20.55 -26.48
C GLU A 51 -7.86 19.19 -26.98
N ALA A 52 -7.70 18.13 -26.19
CA ALA A 52 -8.24 16.81 -26.48
C ALA A 52 -9.77 16.85 -26.62
N ALA A 53 -10.45 17.50 -25.66
CA ALA A 53 -11.90 17.69 -25.70
C ALA A 53 -12.35 18.51 -26.94
N ALA A 54 -11.68 19.61 -27.24
CA ALA A 54 -12.02 20.47 -28.38
C ALA A 54 -11.77 19.80 -29.74
N SER A 55 -10.78 18.91 -29.82
CA SER A 55 -10.41 18.20 -31.06
C SER A 55 -11.08 16.84 -31.23
N GLY A 56 -11.81 16.35 -30.22
CA GLY A 56 -12.42 15.02 -30.22
C GLY A 56 -11.40 13.88 -30.21
N ARG A 57 -10.19 14.11 -29.70
CA ARG A 57 -9.10 13.13 -29.67
C ARG A 57 -8.84 12.62 -28.26
N PRO A 58 -8.33 11.39 -28.09
CA PRO A 58 -7.88 10.91 -26.79
C PRO A 58 -6.76 11.78 -26.21
N LEU A 59 -6.80 12.02 -24.90
CA LEU A 59 -5.77 12.80 -24.20
C LEU A 59 -4.37 12.22 -24.40
N GLU A 60 -4.22 10.88 -24.35
CA GLU A 60 -2.95 10.18 -24.57
C GLU A 60 -2.31 10.57 -25.91
N GLU A 61 -3.10 10.69 -26.98
CA GLU A 61 -2.61 11.09 -28.29
C GLU A 61 -2.15 12.55 -28.31
N VAL A 62 -2.89 13.44 -27.65
CA VAL A 62 -2.55 14.87 -27.56
C VAL A 62 -1.27 15.07 -26.74
N VAL A 63 -1.12 14.36 -25.63
CA VAL A 63 0.10 14.35 -24.80
C VAL A 63 1.31 13.86 -25.61
N LYS A 64 1.17 12.74 -26.34
CA LYS A 64 2.23 12.21 -27.22
C LYS A 64 2.68 13.23 -28.27
N ARG A 65 1.72 13.87 -28.96
CA ARG A 65 2.01 14.91 -29.96
C ARG A 65 2.68 16.13 -29.36
N TYR A 66 2.28 16.53 -28.15
CA TYR A 66 2.91 17.63 -27.42
C TYR A 66 4.36 17.29 -27.07
N ALA A 67 4.61 16.12 -26.47
CA ALA A 67 5.95 15.67 -26.10
C ALA A 67 6.89 15.62 -27.32
N ALA A 68 6.45 15.06 -28.45
CA ALA A 68 7.22 15.03 -29.69
C ALA A 68 7.57 16.44 -30.21
N ARG A 69 6.64 17.41 -30.08
CA ARG A 69 6.87 18.80 -30.48
C ARG A 69 7.89 19.49 -29.59
N VAL A 70 7.78 19.30 -28.27
CA VAL A 70 8.73 19.86 -27.30
C VAL A 70 10.13 19.30 -27.53
N ALA A 71 10.25 17.97 -27.69
CA ALA A 71 11.52 17.31 -27.98
C ALA A 71 12.19 17.85 -29.26
N ALA A 72 11.39 18.12 -30.31
CA ALA A 72 11.89 18.69 -31.55
C ALA A 72 12.43 20.12 -31.41
N THR A 73 12.03 20.86 -30.38
CA THR A 73 12.43 22.26 -30.14
C THR A 73 13.59 22.43 -29.15
N SER A 74 13.93 21.41 -28.34
CA SER A 74 14.87 21.56 -27.22
C SER A 74 16.37 21.30 -27.52
N SER A 75 16.76 20.70 -28.66
CA SER A 75 18.14 20.48 -29.20
C SER A 75 19.23 19.77 -28.35
N PRO A 76 20.25 19.11 -28.95
CA PRO A 76 20.32 18.52 -30.29
C PRO A 76 19.70 17.11 -30.31
N ARG A 77 19.39 16.60 -31.51
CA ARG A 77 18.87 15.24 -31.69
C ARG A 77 19.89 14.23 -31.15
N PRO A 78 19.49 13.18 -30.40
CA PRO A 78 20.40 12.11 -29.96
C PRO A 78 20.96 11.23 -31.11
N THR A 79 20.75 11.64 -32.36
CA THR A 79 21.05 10.90 -33.59
C THR A 79 22.54 10.72 -33.89
N ASP A 80 23.43 11.19 -33.01
CA ASP A 80 24.88 11.13 -33.22
C ASP A 80 25.53 9.89 -32.56
N PHE A 81 24.73 9.02 -31.93
CA PHE A 81 25.21 7.74 -31.39
C PHE A 81 24.81 6.56 -32.28
N GLU A 82 25.81 5.77 -32.65
CA GLU A 82 25.63 4.50 -33.36
C GLU A 82 24.79 3.55 -32.48
N GLY A 83 23.58 3.20 -32.93
CA GLY A 83 22.62 2.37 -32.18
C GLY A 83 21.37 3.12 -31.65
N TYR A 84 21.24 4.43 -31.87
CA TYR A 84 20.02 5.17 -31.54
C TYR A 84 18.88 4.85 -32.52
N ASP A 85 17.85 4.14 -32.05
CA ASP A 85 16.57 4.00 -32.75
C ASP A 85 15.55 5.02 -32.19
N PRO A 86 15.27 6.12 -32.91
CA PRO A 86 14.30 7.13 -32.49
C PRO A 86 12.86 6.60 -32.43
N ALA A 87 12.56 5.45 -33.03
CA ALA A 87 11.25 4.81 -32.93
C ALA A 87 11.06 4.04 -31.61
N ALA A 88 12.15 3.69 -30.92
CA ALA A 88 12.15 2.86 -29.72
C ALA A 88 12.34 3.64 -28.41
N THR A 89 12.74 4.92 -28.49
CA THR A 89 13.09 5.71 -27.30
C THR A 89 12.10 6.83 -27.07
N ASP A 90 11.46 6.85 -25.90
CA ASP A 90 10.59 7.96 -25.50
C ASP A 90 11.40 9.26 -25.37
N PRO A 91 10.83 10.41 -25.77
CA PRO A 91 11.49 11.70 -25.62
C PRO A 91 11.73 12.03 -24.14
N ASP A 92 12.93 12.51 -23.82
CA ASP A 92 13.28 13.04 -22.50
C ASP A 92 12.62 14.42 -22.28
N VAL A 93 11.32 14.39 -22.02
CA VAL A 93 10.48 15.57 -21.80
C VAL A 93 9.77 15.41 -20.47
N VAL A 94 9.76 16.48 -19.68
CA VAL A 94 8.98 16.55 -18.43
C VAL A 94 7.78 17.46 -18.66
N ILE A 95 6.58 16.98 -18.32
CA ILE A 95 5.32 17.71 -18.44
C ILE A 95 4.75 17.89 -17.03
N ASP A 96 4.66 19.14 -16.56
CA ASP A 96 4.14 19.48 -15.22
C ASP A 96 4.81 18.67 -14.07
N GLY A 97 6.11 18.40 -14.19
CA GLY A 97 6.88 17.65 -13.19
C GLY A 97 6.84 16.12 -13.36
N ILE A 98 6.11 15.61 -14.36
CA ILE A 98 6.01 14.17 -14.67
C ILE A 98 6.85 13.87 -15.91
N PRO A 99 7.84 12.96 -15.85
CA PRO A 99 8.54 12.47 -17.02
C PRO A 99 7.57 11.87 -18.06
N TYR A 100 7.82 12.11 -19.35
CA TYR A 100 6.95 11.59 -20.41
C TYR A 100 6.88 10.07 -20.41
N ALA A 101 7.98 9.36 -20.11
CA ALA A 101 7.98 7.92 -19.95
C ALA A 101 6.99 7.47 -18.85
N GLU A 102 6.94 8.16 -17.71
CA GLU A 102 5.95 7.89 -16.65
C GLU A 102 4.53 8.14 -17.17
N LEU A 103 4.30 9.20 -17.94
CA LEU A 103 3.02 9.43 -18.60
C LEU A 103 2.64 8.31 -19.58
N VAL A 104 3.59 7.68 -20.28
CA VAL A 104 3.34 6.52 -21.14
C VAL A 104 2.96 5.30 -20.30
N ASP A 105 3.67 5.05 -19.20
CA ASP A 105 3.38 3.97 -18.26
C ASP A 105 1.98 4.10 -17.66
N LEU A 106 1.55 5.32 -17.32
CA LEU A 106 0.19 5.60 -16.86
C LEU A 106 -0.88 5.25 -17.89
N GLY A 107 -0.55 5.26 -19.19
CA GLY A 107 -1.44 4.78 -20.25
C GLY A 107 -1.62 3.26 -20.19
N ALA A 108 -0.55 2.52 -19.87
CA ALA A 108 -0.63 1.08 -19.64
C ALA A 108 -1.42 0.75 -18.37
N VAL A 109 -1.18 1.48 -17.27
CA VAL A 109 -1.95 1.36 -16.02
C VAL A 109 -3.43 1.62 -16.27
N ALA A 110 -3.77 2.69 -16.99
CA ALA A 110 -5.17 3.02 -17.30
C ALA A 110 -5.88 1.86 -18.01
N ARG A 111 -5.22 1.22 -18.98
CA ARG A 111 -5.76 0.06 -19.71
C ARG A 111 -5.89 -1.17 -18.83
N ALA A 112 -4.90 -1.45 -17.98
CA ALA A 112 -4.91 -2.59 -17.08
C ALA A 112 -6.01 -2.49 -16.01
N GLU A 113 -6.21 -1.29 -15.45
CA GLU A 113 -7.20 -1.01 -14.40
C GLU A 113 -8.60 -0.69 -14.97
N GLY A 114 -8.74 -0.55 -16.28
CA GLY A 114 -10.01 -0.19 -16.92
C GLY A 114 -10.49 1.23 -16.60
N ILE A 115 -9.57 2.15 -16.29
CA ILE A 115 -9.84 3.57 -15.99
C ILE A 115 -9.45 4.47 -17.15
N SER A 116 -9.88 5.73 -17.12
CA SER A 116 -9.44 6.70 -18.12
C SER A 116 -7.97 7.08 -17.91
N TYR A 117 -7.29 7.48 -18.98
CA TYR A 117 -5.92 7.98 -18.88
C TYR A 117 -5.81 9.22 -17.97
N GLU A 118 -6.84 10.07 -17.98
CA GLU A 118 -6.96 11.21 -17.08
C GLU A 118 -7.02 10.77 -15.61
N GLU A 119 -7.85 9.78 -15.30
CA GLU A 119 -7.96 9.23 -13.95
C GLU A 119 -6.64 8.58 -13.50
N ALA A 120 -5.92 7.92 -14.41
CA ALA A 120 -4.59 7.38 -14.09
C ALA A 120 -3.58 8.49 -13.76
N ILE A 121 -3.57 9.59 -14.52
CA ILE A 121 -2.76 10.78 -14.21
C ILE A 121 -3.16 11.38 -12.86
N ASP A 122 -4.45 11.48 -12.56
CA ASP A 122 -4.97 12.01 -11.30
C ASP A 122 -4.61 11.17 -10.08
N ARG A 123 -4.69 9.84 -10.19
CA ARG A 123 -4.32 8.92 -9.10
C ARG A 123 -2.82 8.77 -8.92
N PHE A 124 -2.08 8.63 -10.02
CA PHE A 124 -0.71 8.10 -9.98
C PHE A 124 0.34 9.09 -10.48
N GLY A 125 -0.02 10.17 -11.16
CA GLY A 125 0.93 11.12 -11.75
C GLY A 125 1.75 11.95 -10.75
N SER A 126 1.68 11.66 -9.46
CA SER A 126 2.58 12.24 -8.44
C SER A 126 3.42 11.17 -7.74
N GLN A 127 3.33 9.89 -8.14
CA GLN A 127 3.98 8.76 -7.47
C GLN A 127 5.48 9.01 -7.31
N SER A 128 6.20 9.37 -8.37
CA SER A 128 7.63 9.66 -8.32
C SER A 128 8.00 10.74 -7.29
N SER A 129 7.23 11.83 -7.21
CA SER A 129 7.46 12.87 -6.21
C SER A 129 7.08 12.43 -4.79
N ASN A 130 6.02 11.63 -4.65
CA ASN A 130 5.58 11.11 -3.36
C ASN A 130 6.62 10.13 -2.80
N SER A 131 7.18 9.26 -3.65
CA SER A 131 8.22 8.30 -3.28
C SER A 131 9.43 8.99 -2.68
N ARG A 132 9.87 10.14 -3.22
CA ARG A 132 11.00 10.88 -2.64
C ARG A 132 10.72 11.35 -1.20
N VAL A 133 9.50 11.82 -0.92
CA VAL A 133 9.11 12.21 0.44
C VAL A 133 9.02 11.00 1.35
N ILE A 134 8.52 9.86 0.85
CA ILE A 134 8.47 8.60 1.59
C ILE A 134 9.89 8.09 1.90
N ASP A 135 10.81 8.18 0.95
CA ASP A 135 12.21 7.82 1.12
C ASP A 135 12.90 8.71 2.16
N GLU A 136 12.65 10.02 2.12
CA GLU A 136 13.15 10.97 3.12
C GLU A 136 12.59 10.65 4.51
N LEU A 137 11.30 10.35 4.62
CA LEU A 137 10.68 9.91 5.88
C LEU A 137 11.35 8.63 6.43
N ASN A 138 11.54 7.62 5.57
CA ASN A 138 12.19 6.36 5.97
C ASN A 138 13.66 6.56 6.37
N ALA A 139 14.36 7.49 5.72
CA ALA A 139 15.75 7.81 6.04
C ALA A 139 15.89 8.60 7.34
N GLU A 140 15.00 9.55 7.60
CA GLU A 140 15.03 10.38 8.82
C GLU A 140 14.50 9.64 10.07
N PHE A 141 13.54 8.72 9.90
CA PHE A 141 12.83 8.06 11.00
C PHE A 141 12.83 6.52 10.93
N PRO A 142 13.98 5.85 10.70
CA PRO A 142 14.04 4.41 10.42
C PRO A 142 13.52 3.54 11.58
N ASP A 143 13.79 3.96 12.82
CA ASP A 143 13.40 3.22 14.03
C ASP A 143 12.09 3.71 14.65
N GLU A 144 11.50 4.78 14.09
CA GLU A 144 10.27 5.37 14.58
C GLU A 144 9.06 5.05 13.71
N ILE A 145 9.23 4.91 12.39
CA ILE A 145 8.12 4.58 11.50
C ILE A 145 7.63 3.16 11.78
N SER A 146 6.32 3.02 12.00
CA SER A 146 5.66 1.73 12.17
C SER A 146 5.12 1.15 10.85
N GLY A 147 5.03 1.97 9.81
CA GLY A 147 4.52 1.59 8.49
C GLY A 147 4.08 2.80 7.66
N ILE A 148 4.16 2.68 6.34
CA ILE A 148 3.67 3.67 5.37
C ILE A 148 2.86 2.93 4.31
N ARG A 149 1.61 3.37 4.08
CA ARG A 149 0.72 2.71 3.11
C ARG A 149 -0.17 3.70 2.38
N TYR A 150 -0.34 3.48 1.09
CA TYR A 150 -1.39 4.13 0.31
C TYR A 150 -2.78 3.63 0.72
N VAL A 151 -3.72 4.55 0.89
CA VAL A 151 -5.13 4.26 1.23
C VAL A 151 -6.05 4.85 0.18
N ASP A 152 -7.32 4.44 0.20
CA ASP A 152 -8.38 4.95 -0.68
C ASP A 152 -7.99 4.93 -2.17
N ASP A 153 -7.58 3.77 -2.66
CA ASP A 153 -7.11 3.57 -4.05
C ASP A 153 -5.97 4.52 -4.47
N GLN A 154 -4.98 4.68 -3.58
CA GLN A 154 -3.82 5.55 -3.74
C GLN A 154 -4.12 7.06 -3.73
N ARG A 155 -5.31 7.46 -3.26
CA ARG A 155 -5.69 8.88 -3.10
C ARG A 155 -5.27 9.48 -1.76
N GLY A 156 -4.79 8.65 -0.84
CA GLY A 156 -4.22 9.10 0.43
C GLY A 156 -3.03 8.27 0.88
N LEU A 157 -2.34 8.76 1.89
CA LEU A 157 -1.22 8.10 2.54
C LEU A 157 -1.48 7.98 4.04
N ARG A 158 -1.25 6.81 4.61
CA ARG A 158 -1.22 6.59 6.05
C ARG A 158 0.20 6.32 6.50
N ILE A 159 0.65 7.06 7.52
CA ILE A 159 1.99 6.96 8.10
C ILE A 159 1.84 6.69 9.59
N GLY A 160 2.39 5.58 10.07
CA GLY A 160 2.38 5.21 11.48
C GLY A 160 3.72 5.48 12.16
N PHE A 161 3.68 5.84 13.45
CA PHE A 161 4.85 6.04 14.29
C PHE A 161 4.72 5.25 15.60
N LYS A 162 5.85 4.66 16.01
CA LYS A 162 6.05 4.01 17.31
C LYS A 162 5.75 4.96 18.44
N GLY A 163 6.38 6.14 18.41
CA GLY A 163 6.23 7.22 19.38
C GLY A 163 5.21 8.29 18.95
N PRO A 164 5.22 9.46 19.62
CA PRO A 164 4.47 10.63 19.14
C PRO A 164 4.83 11.00 17.70
N ILE A 165 3.96 11.74 17.00
CA ILE A 165 4.23 12.14 15.61
C ILE A 165 5.36 13.19 15.60
N PRO A 166 6.50 12.94 14.93
CA PRO A 166 7.58 13.92 14.85
C PRO A 166 7.13 15.17 14.09
N ALA A 167 7.48 16.36 14.60
CA ALA A 167 7.12 17.63 13.96
C ALA A 167 7.66 17.73 12.52
N ARG A 168 8.88 17.24 12.31
CA ARG A 168 9.52 17.19 10.99
C ARG A 168 8.81 16.23 10.03
N ALA A 169 8.30 15.10 10.50
CA ALA A 169 7.49 14.20 9.68
C ALA A 169 6.17 14.86 9.26
N LEU A 170 5.55 15.66 10.14
CA LEU A 170 4.37 16.46 9.81
C LEU A 170 4.68 17.53 8.75
N GLU A 171 5.84 18.17 8.81
CA GLU A 171 6.29 19.12 7.78
C GLU A 171 6.45 18.44 6.41
N LEU A 172 7.12 17.28 6.36
CA LEU A 172 7.28 16.50 5.13
C LEU A 172 5.93 16.06 4.56
N ALA A 173 5.03 15.57 5.40
CA ALA A 173 3.69 15.16 5.00
C ALA A 173 2.84 16.30 4.41
N ARG A 174 3.08 17.56 4.82
CA ARG A 174 2.40 18.75 4.25
C ARG A 174 2.85 19.10 2.83
N THR A 175 3.93 18.50 2.34
CA THR A 175 4.40 18.71 0.96
C THR A 175 3.68 17.80 -0.05
N LEU A 176 3.03 16.75 0.44
CA LEU A 176 2.39 15.75 -0.39
C LEU A 176 1.07 16.28 -0.99
N PRO A 177 0.84 16.11 -2.30
CA PRO A 177 -0.38 16.58 -2.96
C PRO A 177 -1.54 15.58 -2.79
N MET A 178 -1.76 15.07 -1.58
CA MET A 178 -2.81 14.11 -1.25
C MET A 178 -3.23 14.21 0.21
N GLU A 179 -4.32 13.53 0.58
CA GLU A 179 -4.66 13.39 1.99
C GLU A 179 -3.63 12.54 2.72
N VAL A 180 -3.21 12.96 3.90
CA VAL A 180 -2.25 12.21 4.72
C VAL A 180 -2.78 12.02 6.13
N THR A 181 -2.86 10.77 6.59
CA THR A 181 -3.18 10.43 7.97
C THR A 181 -1.91 10.00 8.68
N LEU A 182 -1.47 10.79 9.68
CA LEU A 182 -0.37 10.44 10.56
C LEU A 182 -0.94 9.84 11.85
N VAL A 183 -0.43 8.68 12.25
CA VAL A 183 -0.86 7.96 13.46
C VAL A 183 0.34 7.78 14.38
N GLY A 184 0.31 8.37 15.55
CA GLY A 184 1.33 8.24 16.59
C GLY A 184 0.96 7.24 17.68
N ARG A 185 1.98 6.93 18.48
CA ARG A 185 1.91 6.15 19.72
C ARG A 185 1.44 4.71 19.51
N LYS A 186 1.84 4.11 18.39
CA LYS A 186 1.54 2.70 18.08
C LYS A 186 2.33 1.74 18.97
N GLY A 187 3.47 2.18 19.49
CA GLY A 187 4.30 1.42 20.44
C GLY A 187 5.17 0.32 19.80
N PHE A 188 5.23 0.26 18.47
CA PHE A 188 6.16 -0.57 17.72
C PHE A 188 6.61 0.17 16.45
N SER A 189 7.80 -0.13 15.96
CA SER A 189 8.28 0.27 14.63
C SER A 189 8.16 -0.87 13.60
N ALA A 190 8.32 -0.55 12.32
CA ALA A 190 8.33 -1.55 11.25
C ALA A 190 9.55 -2.48 11.35
N ALA A 191 10.67 -1.95 11.85
CA ALA A 191 11.87 -2.74 12.14
C ALA A 191 11.62 -3.76 13.25
N GLU A 192 11.01 -3.35 14.37
CA GLU A 192 10.65 -4.25 15.47
C GLU A 192 9.62 -5.30 15.04
N LEU A 193 8.64 -4.90 14.22
CA LEU A 193 7.63 -5.84 13.71
C LEU A 193 8.25 -6.88 12.76
N ARG A 194 9.23 -6.48 11.94
CA ARG A 194 9.99 -7.40 11.08
C ARG A 194 10.87 -8.35 11.89
N GLU A 195 11.58 -7.84 12.90
CA GLU A 195 12.37 -8.67 13.81
C GLU A 195 11.50 -9.70 14.55
N ALA A 196 10.32 -9.28 15.01
CA ALA A 196 9.34 -10.19 15.61
C ALA A 196 8.88 -11.27 14.61
N GLN A 197 8.56 -10.91 13.37
CA GLN A 197 8.22 -11.87 12.33
C GLN A 197 9.36 -12.88 12.10
N ASP A 198 10.59 -12.41 11.96
CA ASP A 198 11.75 -13.28 11.71
C ASP A 198 12.02 -14.21 12.89
N THR A 199 11.83 -13.72 14.12
CA THR A 199 11.94 -14.51 15.35
C THR A 199 10.89 -15.63 15.38
N VAL A 200 9.63 -15.32 15.08
CA VAL A 200 8.54 -16.30 15.04
C VAL A 200 8.76 -17.33 13.93
N VAL A 201 9.16 -16.90 12.73
CA VAL A 201 9.45 -17.78 11.59
C VAL A 201 10.61 -18.72 11.91
N SER A 202 11.71 -18.21 12.47
CA SER A 202 12.85 -19.02 12.89
C SER A 202 12.45 -20.06 13.94
N TRP A 203 11.68 -19.64 14.95
CA TRP A 203 11.18 -20.52 15.99
C TRP A 203 10.33 -21.65 15.41
N LEU A 204 9.31 -21.32 14.62
CA LEU A 204 8.39 -22.30 14.03
C LEU A 204 9.07 -23.25 13.07
N ARG A 205 10.13 -22.81 12.37
CA ARG A 205 10.92 -23.67 11.47
C ARG A 205 11.66 -24.78 12.22
N SER A 206 12.00 -24.54 13.49
CA SER A 206 12.64 -25.54 14.35
C SER A 206 11.67 -26.59 14.89
N ARG A 207 10.36 -26.40 14.72
CA ARG A 207 9.33 -27.27 15.31
C ARG A 207 9.11 -28.54 14.47
N PRO A 208 9.28 -29.74 15.04
CA PRO A 208 9.14 -30.99 14.28
C PRO A 208 7.71 -31.22 13.76
N GLU A 209 6.70 -30.65 14.41
CA GLU A 209 5.28 -30.76 14.05
C GLU A 209 4.85 -29.84 12.89
N VAL A 210 5.64 -28.82 12.54
CA VAL A 210 5.36 -27.88 11.45
C VAL A 210 5.89 -28.44 10.13
N ALA A 211 5.02 -28.53 9.12
CA ALA A 211 5.42 -28.92 7.76
C ALA A 211 5.93 -27.71 6.97
N THR A 212 5.15 -26.63 6.98
CA THR A 212 5.48 -25.35 6.35
C THR A 212 4.67 -24.24 7.01
N MET A 213 5.00 -22.98 6.70
CA MET A 213 4.29 -21.81 7.20
C MET A 213 4.42 -20.63 6.24
N MET A 214 3.52 -19.66 6.39
CA MET A 214 3.62 -18.33 5.81
C MET A 214 3.38 -17.32 6.92
N ALA A 215 4.23 -16.30 7.01
CA ALA A 215 4.09 -15.22 7.96
C ALA A 215 4.06 -13.87 7.25
N HIS A 216 3.22 -12.96 7.72
CA HIS A 216 3.19 -11.59 7.26
C HIS A 216 2.91 -10.65 8.42
N SER A 217 3.56 -9.49 8.38
CA SER A 217 3.39 -8.43 9.35
C SER A 217 2.26 -7.50 8.94
N ASP A 218 1.40 -7.16 9.90
CA ASP A 218 0.36 -6.17 9.77
C ASP A 218 0.77 -4.88 10.50
N GLU A 219 1.42 -4.00 9.75
CA GLU A 219 1.91 -2.69 10.22
C GLU A 219 0.80 -1.79 10.80
N GLU A 220 -0.47 -2.07 10.48
CA GLU A 220 -1.59 -1.27 11.00
C GLU A 220 -1.87 -1.62 12.46
N THR A 221 -1.85 -2.91 12.78
CA THR A 221 -2.29 -3.47 14.06
C THR A 221 -1.14 -3.92 14.97
N GLY A 222 0.08 -4.05 14.43
CA GLY A 222 1.21 -4.61 15.17
C GLY A 222 1.15 -6.12 15.29
N GLN A 223 0.43 -6.79 14.38
CA GLN A 223 0.24 -8.24 14.43
C GLN A 223 1.17 -8.95 13.45
N VAL A 224 1.83 -10.01 13.91
CA VAL A 224 2.47 -11.00 13.05
C VAL A 224 1.46 -12.12 12.80
N LYS A 225 0.92 -12.18 11.59
CA LYS A 225 -0.06 -13.17 11.17
C LYS A 225 0.65 -14.35 10.54
N VAL A 226 0.49 -15.52 11.13
CA VAL A 226 1.14 -16.76 10.68
C VAL A 226 0.09 -17.79 10.33
N THR A 227 0.21 -18.36 9.14
CA THR A 227 -0.53 -19.54 8.72
C THR A 227 0.42 -20.73 8.74
N VAL A 228 0.15 -21.69 9.61
CA VAL A 228 0.95 -22.90 9.81
C VAL A 228 0.25 -24.08 9.16
N GLN A 229 0.99 -24.85 8.37
CA GLN A 229 0.58 -26.17 7.94
C GLN A 229 1.25 -27.21 8.85
N PRO A 230 0.49 -27.93 9.67
CA PRO A 230 1.04 -29.02 10.48
C PRO A 230 1.33 -30.25 9.60
N LYS A 231 2.30 -31.09 10.00
CA LYS A 231 2.58 -32.37 9.31
C LYS A 231 1.43 -33.36 9.45
N VAL A 232 0.75 -33.32 10.60
CA VAL A 232 -0.45 -34.08 10.90
C VAL A 232 -1.46 -33.08 11.43
N MET A 233 -2.63 -33.01 10.80
CA MET A 233 -3.66 -32.08 11.24
C MET A 233 -4.10 -32.42 12.66
N PRO A 234 -4.02 -31.49 13.62
CA PRO A 234 -4.46 -31.74 14.99
C PRO A 234 -5.99 -31.74 15.06
N ASP A 235 -6.54 -32.57 15.94
CA ASP A 235 -7.98 -32.58 16.26
C ASP A 235 -8.38 -31.31 17.03
N ASP A 236 -7.46 -30.74 17.82
CA ASP A 236 -7.62 -29.47 18.55
C ASP A 236 -6.57 -28.44 18.12
N ALA A 237 -7.02 -27.46 17.33
CA ALA A 237 -6.18 -26.37 16.84
C ALA A 237 -5.66 -25.44 17.95
N ALA A 238 -6.44 -25.23 19.02
CA ALA A 238 -6.07 -24.35 20.12
C ALA A 238 -5.04 -25.01 21.04
N GLU A 239 -5.17 -26.32 21.27
CA GLU A 239 -4.14 -27.10 21.97
C GLU A 239 -2.84 -27.15 21.17
N PHE A 240 -2.92 -27.42 19.87
CA PHE A 240 -1.75 -27.39 18.99
C PHE A 240 -1.03 -26.04 19.04
N THR A 241 -1.78 -24.94 18.91
CA THR A 241 -1.20 -23.59 18.93
C THR A 241 -0.56 -23.26 20.28
N ARG A 242 -1.16 -23.67 21.40
CA ARG A 242 -0.53 -23.53 22.73
C ARG A 242 0.74 -24.37 22.85
N GLY A 243 0.77 -25.55 22.25
CA GLY A 243 1.92 -26.45 22.22
C GLY A 243 3.12 -25.93 21.42
N LEU A 244 2.89 -25.00 20.48
CA LEU A 244 3.98 -24.35 19.72
C LEU A 244 4.89 -23.48 20.61
N GLN A 245 4.41 -23.05 21.78
CA GLN A 245 5.17 -22.25 22.76
C GLN A 245 5.89 -21.08 22.10
N LEU A 246 5.13 -20.16 21.49
CA LEU A 246 5.69 -19.02 20.76
C LEU A 246 6.68 -18.22 21.64
N PRO A 247 7.76 -17.67 21.04
CA PRO A 247 8.77 -16.94 21.77
C PRO A 247 8.20 -15.65 22.35
N ASP A 248 8.77 -15.19 23.47
CA ASP A 248 8.54 -13.84 23.96
C ASP A 248 9.24 -12.85 23.01
N LEU A 249 8.48 -11.86 22.52
CA LEU A 249 8.94 -10.87 21.56
C LEU A 249 9.50 -9.61 22.24
N GLY A 250 9.39 -9.49 23.57
CA GLY A 250 9.92 -8.36 24.34
C GLY A 250 9.15 -7.04 24.16
N ASN A 251 8.34 -6.90 23.10
CA ASN A 251 7.45 -5.76 22.89
C ASN A 251 5.98 -6.16 23.09
N PRO A 252 5.29 -5.71 24.16
CA PRO A 252 3.90 -6.08 24.44
C PRO A 252 2.87 -5.47 23.46
N ARG A 253 3.31 -4.57 22.57
CA ARG A 253 2.48 -3.99 21.50
C ARG A 253 2.54 -4.78 20.20
N ILE A 254 3.41 -5.78 20.12
CA ILE A 254 3.44 -6.73 19.02
C ILE A 254 2.80 -8.04 19.48
N SER A 255 1.87 -8.55 18.70
CA SER A 255 1.22 -9.83 18.99
C SER A 255 1.31 -10.79 17.81
N VAL A 256 1.16 -12.08 18.08
CA VAL A 256 1.22 -13.14 17.07
C VAL A 256 -0.15 -13.79 16.97
N GLU A 257 -0.68 -13.85 15.75
CA GLU A 257 -1.90 -14.59 15.43
C GLU A 257 -1.51 -15.82 14.61
N VAL A 258 -1.87 -17.01 15.10
CA VAL A 258 -1.60 -18.28 14.40
C VAL A 258 -2.90 -18.88 13.90
N THR A 259 -2.90 -19.23 12.62
CA THR A 259 -3.98 -19.92 11.93
C THR A 259 -3.45 -21.24 11.37
N LEU A 260 -4.27 -22.30 11.38
CA LEU A 260 -3.89 -23.59 10.81
C LEU A 260 -4.49 -23.75 9.41
N SER A 261 -3.70 -24.28 8.48
CA SER A 261 -4.15 -24.63 7.13
C SER A 261 -4.03 -26.12 6.88
N ALA A 262 -5.11 -26.74 6.40
CA ALA A 262 -5.07 -28.10 5.86
C ALA A 262 -4.49 -28.14 4.44
N GLU A 263 -4.64 -27.05 3.68
CA GLU A 263 -4.13 -26.92 2.32
C GLU A 263 -2.63 -26.58 2.32
N PRO A 264 -1.88 -26.99 1.27
CA PRO A 264 -0.49 -26.61 1.09
C PRO A 264 -0.32 -25.09 1.18
N VAL A 265 0.41 -24.63 2.19
CA VAL A 265 0.75 -23.22 2.27
C VAL A 265 1.89 -22.97 1.29
N ALA A 266 1.58 -22.32 0.17
CA ALA A 266 2.56 -22.01 -0.86
C ALA A 266 3.67 -21.14 -0.27
N VAL A 267 4.89 -21.67 -0.21
CA VAL A 267 6.08 -20.88 0.07
C VAL A 267 6.31 -20.02 -1.17
N ARG A 268 5.95 -18.74 -1.14
CA ARG A 268 6.46 -17.81 -2.15
C ARG A 268 7.98 -17.77 -1.97
N GLN A 269 8.70 -18.35 -2.91
CA GLN A 269 10.14 -18.12 -3.02
C GLN A 269 10.31 -16.62 -3.27
N GLN A 270 11.02 -15.96 -2.36
CA GLN A 270 11.47 -14.58 -2.53
C GLN A 270 12.59 -14.53 -3.57
#